data_AF-C7HAD8-F1
#
_entry.id   AF-C7HAD8-F1
#
_cell.length_a   1.000
_cell.length_b   1.000
_cell.length_c   1.000
_cell.angle_alpha   90.00
_cell.angle_beta   90.00
_cell.angle_gamma   90.00
#
_symmetry.space_group_name_H-M   'P 1'
#
loop_
_entity.id
_entity.type
_entity.pdbx_description
1 polymer ?
#
loop_
_entity_poly.entity_id
_entity_poly.type
_entity_poly.pdbx_seq_one_letter_code
_entity_poly.pdbx_strand_id
1 'polypeptide(L)' 'MESNQAQVIRQDLRNFSGAVQNMVQGVRAASISWGDQNYQMLFRSIQGLSIKSKRVLDSGNRAAQAAERFFEISQEQY' A
#
# COMPACT_ATOMS: atom_id res chain seq x y z
N MET A 1 21.13 17.55 -1.89
CA MET A 1 20.41 16.81 -0.83
C MET A 1 19.91 15.53 -1.47
N GLU A 2 20.53 14.39 -1.18
CA GLU A 2 19.97 13.11 -1.59
C GLU A 2 18.60 12.97 -0.94
N SER A 3 17.58 12.61 -1.72
CA SER A 3 16.26 12.30 -1.18
C SER A 3 16.41 11.13 -0.21
N ASN A 4 16.02 11.32 1.05
CA ASN A 4 15.96 10.24 2.01
C ASN A 4 15.05 9.15 1.42
N GLN A 5 15.63 8.00 1.05
CA GLN A 5 14.90 6.90 0.41
C GLN A 5 13.69 6.46 1.24
N ALA A 6 13.75 6.62 2.57
CA ALA A 6 12.60 6.39 3.45
C ALA A 6 11.40 7.31 3.12
N GLN A 7 11.64 8.56 2.74
CA GLN A 7 10.57 9.50 2.36
C GLN A 7 9.90 9.10 1.04
N VAL A 8 10.68 8.64 0.06
CA VAL A 8 10.17 8.14 -1.22
C VAL A 8 9.30 6.92 -0.99
N ILE A 9 9.81 5.92 -0.25
CA ILE A 9 9.06 4.71 0.09
C ILE A 9 7.76 5.07 0.83
N ARG A 10 7.80 5.97 1.82
CA ARG A 10 6.59 6.41 2.55
C ARG A 10 5.57 7.08 1.63
N GLN A 11 6.00 7.86 0.65
CA GLN A 11 5.10 8.47 -0.32
C GLN A 11 4.43 7.41 -1.21
N ASP A 12 5.20 6.46 -1.72
CA ASP A 12 4.69 5.38 -2.57
C ASP A 12 3.67 4.51 -1.81
N LEU A 13 3.91 4.22 -0.53
CA LEU A 13 2.97 3.48 0.30
C LEU A 13 1.66 4.24 0.54
N ARG A 14 1.71 5.57 0.71
CA ARG A 14 0.50 6.41 0.79
C ARG A 14 -0.30 6.35 -0.51
N ASN A 15 0.38 6.52 -1.65
CA ASN A 15 -0.23 6.45 -2.97
C ASN A 15 -0.88 5.07 -3.21
N PHE A 16 -0.15 4.00 -2.90
CA PHE A 16 -0.64 2.63 -3.01
C PHE A 16 -1.85 2.36 -2.12
N SER A 17 -1.79 2.77 -0.85
CA SER A 17 -2.92 2.64 0.09
C SER A 17 -4.17 3.36 -0.44
N GLY A 18 -4.02 4.59 -0.94
CA GLY A 18 -5.11 5.36 -1.54
C GLY A 18 -5.71 4.66 -2.77
N ALA A 19 -4.87 4.14 -3.67
CA ALA A 19 -5.34 3.40 -4.84
C ALA A 19 -6.14 2.13 -4.46
N VAL A 20 -5.67 1.36 -3.48
CA VAL A 20 -6.38 0.17 -2.97
C VAL A 20 -7.71 0.56 -2.34
N GLN A 21 -7.76 1.61 -1.52
CA GLN A 21 -8.99 2.11 -0.92
C GLN A 21 -10.01 2.55 -1.98
N ASN A 22 -9.57 3.33 -2.97
CA ASN A 22 -10.42 3.79 -4.07
C ASN A 22 -11.01 2.62 -4.86
N MET A 23 -10.20 1.60 -5.16
CA MET A 23 -10.65 0.40 -5.84
C MET A 23 -11.70 -0.36 -5.02
N VAL A 24 -11.46 -0.58 -3.72
CA VAL A 24 -12.43 -1.27 -2.84
C VAL A 24 -13.74 -0.50 -2.75
N GLN A 25 -13.69 0.82 -2.63
CA GLN A 25 -14.88 1.66 -2.61
C GLN A 25 -15.63 1.63 -3.94
N GLY A 26 -14.93 1.71 -5.07
CA GLY A 26 -15.52 1.63 -6.40
C GLY A 26 -16.23 0.30 -6.66
N VAL A 27 -15.60 -0.82 -6.28
CA VAL A 27 -16.22 -2.14 -6.39
C VAL A 27 -17.43 -2.26 -5.46
N ARG A 28 -17.36 -1.75 -4.23
CA ARG A 28 -18.53 -1.71 -3.33
C ARG A 28 -19.67 -0.87 -3.89
N ALA A 29 -19.40 0.28 -4.50
CA ALA A 29 -20.42 1.12 -5.10
C ALA A 29 -21.13 0.43 -6.28
N ALA A 30 -20.38 -0.35 -7.08
CA ALA A 30 -20.95 -1.12 -8.18
C ALA A 30 -22.00 -2.14 -7.72
N SER A 31 -21.94 -2.60 -6.47
CA SER A 31 -22.91 -3.54 -5.88
C SER A 31 -24.35 -3.05 -5.89
N ILE A 32 -24.57 -1.73 -5.97
CA ILE A 32 -25.89 -1.11 -6.00
C ILE A 32 -26.68 -1.54 -7.24
N SER A 33 -26.00 -1.67 -8.38
CA SER A 33 -26.62 -2.00 -9.67
C SER A 33 -26.12 -3.32 -10.26
N TRP A 34 -25.14 -3.97 -9.62
CA TRP A 34 -24.53 -5.21 -10.10
C TRP A 34 -24.41 -6.23 -8.97
N GLY A 35 -25.28 -7.24 -8.99
CA GLY A 35 -25.42 -8.23 -7.90
C GLY A 35 -25.34 -9.69 -8.35
N ASP A 36 -24.83 -9.95 -9.56
CA ASP A 36 -24.75 -11.31 -10.10
C ASP A 36 -23.54 -12.10 -9.55
N GLN A 37 -23.37 -13.34 -10.02
CA GLN A 37 -22.25 -14.19 -9.64
C GLN A 37 -20.88 -13.59 -10.01
N ASN A 38 -20.77 -12.85 -11.12
CA ASN A 38 -19.52 -12.24 -11.55
C ASN A 38 -19.11 -11.12 -10.57
N TYR A 39 -20.08 -10.32 -10.11
CA TYR A 39 -19.84 -9.36 -9.04
C TYR A 39 -19.33 -10.05 -7.77
N GLN A 40 -19.97 -11.14 -7.33
CA GLN A 40 -19.54 -11.87 -6.13
C GLN A 40 -18.11 -12.42 -6.26
N MET A 41 -17.73 -12.93 -7.44
CA MET A 41 -16.37 -13.40 -7.73
C MET A 41 -15.35 -12.25 -7.70
N LEU A 42 -15.68 -11.11 -8.30
CA LEU A 42 -14.84 -9.92 -8.25
C LEU A 42 -14.67 -9.43 -6.82
N PHE A 43 -15.76 -9.30 -6.06
CA PHE A 43 -15.74 -8.80 -4.70
C PHE A 43 -14.84 -9.67 -3.79
N ARG A 44 -14.94 -11.00 -3.89
CA ARG A 44 -14.04 -11.92 -3.17
C ARG A 44 -12.58 -11.75 -3.57
N SER A 45 -12.30 -11.60 -4.87
CA SER A 45 -10.94 -11.33 -5.37
C SER A 45 -10.36 -10.04 -4.77
N ILE A 46 -11.19 -8.99 -4.68
CA ILE A 46 -10.81 -7.69 -4.11
C ILE A 46 -10.59 -7.77 -2.59
N GLN A 47 -11.39 -8.55 -1.87
CA GLN A 47 -11.15 -8.84 -0.45
C GLN A 47 -9.78 -9.52 -0.26
N GLY A 48 -9.47 -10.53 -1.09
CA GLY A 48 -8.16 -11.18 -1.08
C GLY A 48 -7.01 -10.23 -1.41
N LEU A 49 -7.19 -9.36 -2.40
CA LEU A 49 -6.22 -8.33 -2.77
C LEU A 49 -6.00 -7.31 -1.64
N SER A 50 -7.05 -6.95 -0.89
CA SER A 50 -6.94 -6.04 0.26
C SER A 50 -6.04 -6.62 1.36
N ILE A 51 -6.17 -7.92 1.64
CA ILE A 51 -5.31 -8.64 2.60
C ILE A 51 -3.86 -8.67 2.12
N LYS A 52 -3.63 -8.95 0.83
CA LYS A 52 -2.28 -8.93 0.23
C LYS A 52 -1.66 -7.53 0.26
N SER A 53 -2.48 -6.50 0.01
CA SER A 53 -2.06 -5.09 0.04
C SER A 53 -1.57 -4.68 1.43
N LYS A 54 -2.21 -5.17 2.50
CA LYS A 54 -1.70 -4.96 3.87
C LYS A 54 -0.27 -5.46 4.05
N ARG A 55 0.08 -6.63 3.48
CA ARG A 55 1.45 -7.16 3.54
C ARG A 55 2.46 -6.25 2.82
N VAL A 56 2.07 -5.66 1.69
CA VAL A 56 2.91 -4.67 0.98
C VAL A 56 3.15 -3.44 1.85
N LEU A 57 2.10 -2.92 2.49
CA LEU A 57 2.21 -1.79 3.42
C LEU A 57 3.12 -2.11 4.61
N ASP A 58 2.95 -3.27 5.24
CA ASP A 58 3.77 -3.68 6.38
C ASP A 58 5.25 -3.84 5.99
N SER A 59 5.54 -4.52 4.87
CA SER A 59 6.91 -4.70 4.37
C SER A 59 7.55 -3.39 3.92
N GLY A 60 6.79 -2.51 3.26
CA GLY A 60 7.27 -1.20 2.84
C GLY A 60 7.60 -0.30 4.03
N ASN A 61 6.77 -0.32 5.08
CA ASN A 61 7.06 0.45 6.30
C ASN A 61 8.36 -0.01 6.96
N ARG A 62 8.63 -1.32 7.00
CA ARG A 62 9.91 -1.86 7.48
C ARG A 62 11.07 -1.41 6.59
N ALA A 63 10.90 -1.42 5.27
CA ALA A 63 11.92 -0.95 4.33
C ALA A 63 12.23 0.55 4.53
N ALA A 64 11.21 1.39 4.74
CA ALA A 64 11.40 2.80 5.04
C ALA A 64 12.17 3.02 6.35
N GLN A 65 11.83 2.27 7.41
CA GLN A 65 12.56 2.32 8.70
C GLN A 65 14.02 1.88 8.54
N ALA A 66 14.28 0.82 7.79
CA ALA A 66 15.64 0.34 7.53
C ALA A 66 16.46 1.37 6.74
N ALA A 67 15.85 2.01 5.73
CA ALA A 67 16.50 3.06 4.94
C ALA A 67 16.84 4.30 5.80
N GLU A 68 15.93 4.70 6.70
CA GLU A 68 16.16 5.81 7.62
C GLU A 68 17.31 5.50 8.58
N ARG A 69 17.32 4.32 9.19
CA ARG A 69 18.38 3.89 10.10
C ARG A 69 19.74 3.76 9.39
N PHE A 70 19.76 3.26 8.17
CA PHE A 70 20.99 3.20 7.37
C PHE A 70 21.55 4.60 7.11
N PHE A 71 20.68 5.54 6.76
CA PHE A 71 21.07 6.94 6.55
C PHE A 71 21.63 7.57 7.82
N GLU A 72 21.00 7.37 8.98
CA GLU A 72 21.50 7.85 10.27
C GLU A 72 22.91 7.33 10.55
N ILE A 73 23.14 6.01 10.43
CA ILE A 73 24.45 5.38 10.64
C ILE A 73 25.49 5.95 9.66
N SER A 74 25.11 6.18 8.40
CA SER A 74 26.04 6.70 7.39
C SER A 74 26.53 8.12 7.68
N GLN A 75 25.84 8.86 8.55
CA GLN A 75 26.22 10.21 8.96
C GLN A 75 26.99 10.26 10.28
N GLU A 76 27.16 9.13 10.96
CA GLU A 76 27.99 9.07 12.18
C GLU A 76 29.46 9.34 11.83
N GLN A 77 30.05 10.39 12.41
CA GLN A 77 31.50 10.61 12.36
C GLN A 77 32.16 9.83 13.50
N TYR A 78 33.08 8.92 13.13
CA TYR A 78 33.90 8.12 14.06
C TYR A 78 35.24 8.82 14.35
#